data_AF-A0A9E0ZH12-F1
#
_entry.id   AF-A0A9E0ZH12-F1
#
_cell.length_a   1.000
_cell.length_b   1.000
_cell.length_c   1.000
_cell.angle_alpha   90.00
_cell.angle_beta   90.00
_cell.angle_gamma   90.00
#
_symmetry.space_group_name_H-M   'P 1'
#
loop_
_entity.id
_entity.type
_entity.pdbx_description
1 polymer ?
#
loop_
_entity_poly.entity_id
_entity_poly.type
_entity_poly.pdbx_seq_one_letter_code
_entity_poly.pdbx_strand_id
1 'polypeptide(L)'
;MTRYYSTQRPVLPGGFPEKDKVERIWNFNHKTFCEEIGEEAWGFIEYSEPLTRDQADAYELTLAGMKTFWCVTTTVHDNGKVRATITNCIQAVKKPENESKELRNKDVYHDWFGSKEEADQFVEDAKNA
;
A
#
# COMPACT_ATOMS: atom_id res chain seq x y z
N MET A 1 -12.70 -15.17 3.84
CA MET A 1 -11.31 -15.52 4.18
C MET A 1 -10.42 -14.35 3.88
N THR A 2 -9.77 -13.80 4.91
CA THR A 2 -8.83 -12.70 4.79
C THR A 2 -7.50 -13.18 5.33
N ARG A 3 -6.47 -13.16 4.48
CA ARG A 3 -5.13 -13.56 4.84
C ARG A 3 -4.35 -12.35 5.32
N TYR A 4 -3.53 -12.52 6.35
CA TYR A 4 -2.64 -11.52 6.91
C TYR A 4 -1.24 -12.10 6.98
N TYR A 5 -0.24 -11.26 6.80
CA TYR A 5 1.16 -11.64 6.76
C TYR A 5 1.93 -10.91 7.84
N SER A 6 2.90 -11.57 8.45
CA SER A 6 3.81 -10.92 9.39
C SER A 6 5.16 -10.67 8.72
N THR A 7 5.52 -9.40 8.54
CA THR A 7 6.74 -8.98 7.83
C THR A 7 7.92 -8.72 8.76
N GLN A 8 7.65 -8.26 9.99
CA GLN A 8 8.69 -7.87 10.95
C GLN A 8 9.24 -9.04 11.79
N ARG A 9 8.38 -10.00 12.16
CA ARG A 9 8.75 -11.10 13.06
C ARG A 9 8.00 -12.39 12.71
N PRO A 10 8.52 -13.57 13.08
CA PRO A 10 7.78 -14.82 12.94
C PRO A 10 6.46 -14.79 13.70
N VAL A 11 5.46 -15.50 13.15
CA VAL A 11 4.15 -15.62 13.79
C VAL A 11 4.29 -16.53 15.00
N LEU A 12 4.37 -15.91 16.18
CA LEU A 12 4.40 -16.64 17.45
C LEU A 12 3.00 -17.03 17.90
N PRO A 13 2.83 -18.18 18.57
CA PRO A 13 1.57 -18.53 19.21
C PRO A 13 1.22 -17.47 20.27
N GLY A 14 0.23 -16.62 19.98
CA GLY A 14 -0.14 -15.46 20.82
C GLY A 14 0.28 -14.09 20.29
N GLY A 15 1.06 -14.03 19.21
CA GLY A 15 1.43 -12.80 18.51
C GLY A 15 0.40 -12.33 17.49
N PHE A 16 -0.88 -12.69 17.66
CA PHE A 16 -1.95 -12.34 16.74
C PHE A 16 -3.29 -12.20 17.48
N PRO A 17 -4.15 -11.28 17.03
CA PRO A 17 -5.46 -11.03 17.62
C PRO A 17 -6.47 -12.12 17.23
N GLU A 18 -7.59 -12.20 17.96
CA GLU A 18 -8.77 -13.01 17.58
C GLU A 18 -8.49 -14.48 17.21
N LYS A 19 -7.83 -15.22 18.12
CA LYS A 19 -7.50 -16.65 17.92
C LYS A 19 -8.69 -17.53 17.56
N ASP A 20 -9.90 -17.15 17.97
CA ASP A 20 -11.15 -17.86 17.72
C ASP A 20 -11.57 -17.82 16.25
N LYS A 21 -11.14 -16.78 15.52
CA LYS A 21 -11.47 -16.55 14.10
C LYS A 21 -10.37 -16.99 13.14
N VAL A 22 -9.29 -17.54 13.69
CA VAL A 22 -8.16 -18.01 12.90
C VAL A 22 -8.51 -19.38 12.33
N GLU A 23 -8.59 -19.46 11.00
CA GLU A 23 -8.78 -20.71 10.28
C GLU A 23 -7.45 -21.47 10.19
N ARG A 24 -6.38 -20.75 9.84
CA ARG A 24 -5.08 -21.36 9.55
C ARG A 24 -3.94 -20.42 9.87
N ILE A 25 -2.87 -20.98 10.42
CA ILE A 25 -1.60 -20.28 10.62
C ILE A 25 -0.52 -21.07 9.91
N TRP A 26 0.35 -20.37 9.19
CA TRP A 26 1.50 -20.96 8.53
C TRP A 26 2.73 -20.08 8.72
N ASN A 27 3.74 -20.60 9.41
CA ASN A 27 5.00 -19.90 9.60
C ASN A 27 6.03 -20.48 8.62
N PHE A 28 6.70 -19.62 7.86
CA PHE A 28 7.81 -20.00 7.00
C PHE A 28 9.07 -20.21 7.85
N ASN A 29 9.95 -21.11 7.41
CA ASN A 29 11.25 -21.33 8.08
C ASN A 29 12.23 -20.16 7.85
N HIS A 30 12.02 -19.38 6.79
CA HIS A 30 12.80 -18.21 6.42
C HIS A 30 11.86 -17.16 5.83
N LYS A 31 12.29 -15.89 5.82
CA LYS A 31 11.52 -14.80 5.21
C LYS A 31 11.26 -15.13 3.73
N THR A 32 10.00 -15.34 3.35
CA THR A 32 9.61 -15.70 1.98
C THR A 32 8.90 -14.52 1.33
N PHE A 33 9.31 -14.16 0.11
CA PHE A 33 8.67 -13.11 -0.67
C PHE A 33 7.24 -13.50 -1.03
N CYS A 34 6.27 -12.68 -0.63
CA CYS A 34 4.85 -12.91 -0.86
C CYS A 34 4.32 -11.82 -1.81
N GLU A 35 4.03 -12.21 -3.06
CA GLU A 35 3.52 -11.28 -4.09
C GLU A 35 2.21 -10.59 -3.69
N GLU A 36 1.40 -11.22 -2.83
CA GLU A 36 0.14 -10.66 -2.33
C GLU A 36 0.32 -9.39 -1.49
N ILE A 37 1.47 -9.24 -0.84
CA ILE A 37 1.80 -8.03 -0.04
C ILE A 37 2.98 -7.24 -0.65
N GLY A 38 3.59 -7.74 -1.72
CA GLY A 38 4.77 -7.14 -2.35
C GLY A 38 6.00 -7.09 -1.44
N GLU A 39 6.02 -7.87 -0.36
CA GLU A 39 7.05 -7.86 0.68
C GLU A 39 7.38 -9.29 1.15
N GLU A 40 8.52 -9.42 1.81
CA GLU A 40 8.91 -10.67 2.45
C GLU A 40 8.21 -10.82 3.81
N ALA A 41 7.60 -11.98 4.03
CA ALA A 41 6.92 -12.31 5.27
C ALA A 41 7.53 -13.55 5.93
N TRP A 42 7.49 -13.59 7.25
CA TRP A 42 7.84 -14.76 8.04
C TRP A 42 6.73 -15.79 8.09
N GLY A 43 5.49 -15.39 7.89
CA GLY A 43 4.35 -16.30 7.91
C GLY A 43 3.07 -15.60 7.52
N PHE A 44 2.00 -16.38 7.39
CA PHE A 44 0.66 -15.88 7.16
C PHE A 44 -0.34 -16.51 8.11
N ILE A 45 -1.43 -15.79 8.31
CA ILE A 45 -2.57 -16.15 9.14
C ILE A 45 -3.82 -15.91 8.32
N GLU A 46 -4.64 -16.94 8.19
CA GLU A 46 -5.93 -16.87 7.50
C GLU A 46 -7.02 -16.75 8.56
N TYR A 47 -7.84 -15.71 8.43
CA TYR A 47 -9.01 -15.50 9.27
C TYR A 47 -10.28 -15.71 8.46
N SER A 48 -11.32 -16.24 9.10
CA SER A 48 -12.64 -16.38 8.50
C SER A 48 -13.22 -14.99 8.18
N GLU A 49 -13.05 -14.05 9.12
CA GLU A 49 -13.47 -12.65 9.04
C GLU A 49 -12.28 -11.68 9.02
N PRO A 50 -12.39 -10.51 8.35
CA PRO A 50 -11.34 -9.50 8.41
C PRO A 50 -11.21 -8.91 9.82
N LEU A 51 -9.97 -8.85 10.31
CA LEU A 51 -9.60 -8.06 11.48
C LEU A 51 -9.85 -6.57 11.26
N THR A 52 -10.02 -5.85 12.37
CA THR A 52 -10.09 -4.39 12.35
C THR A 52 -8.71 -3.81 12.01
N ARG A 53 -8.64 -2.69 11.29
CA ARG A 53 -7.38 -2.01 10.96
C ARG A 53 -6.50 -1.79 12.18
N ASP A 54 -7.08 -1.39 13.30
CA ASP A 54 -6.40 -1.18 14.58
C ASP A 54 -5.71 -2.46 15.10
N GLN A 55 -6.39 -3.60 14.98
CA GLN A 55 -5.84 -4.90 15.39
C GLN A 55 -4.74 -5.36 14.44
N ALA A 56 -4.91 -5.14 13.14
CA ALA A 56 -3.86 -5.44 12.17
C ALA A 56 -2.61 -4.59 12.45
N ASP A 57 -2.77 -3.30 12.70
CA ASP A 57 -1.69 -2.35 12.98
C ASP A 57 -0.98 -2.65 14.31
N ALA A 58 -1.74 -2.88 15.39
CA ALA A 58 -1.20 -3.21 16.71
C ALA A 58 -0.35 -4.49 16.73
N TYR A 59 -0.64 -5.42 15.82
CA TYR A 59 0.10 -6.67 15.66
C TYR A 59 1.04 -6.67 14.44
N GLU A 60 1.15 -5.53 13.75
CA GLU A 60 2.02 -5.34 12.58
C GLU A 60 1.74 -6.39 11.48
N LEU A 61 0.46 -6.71 11.28
CA LEU A 61 -0.04 -7.68 10.33
C LEU A 61 -0.45 -6.98 9.03
N THR A 62 0.21 -7.35 7.93
CA THR A 62 -0.09 -6.83 6.60
C THR A 62 -1.20 -7.66 5.96
N LEU A 63 -2.33 -7.04 5.63
CA LEU A 63 -3.44 -7.72 4.98
C LEU A 63 -3.05 -8.15 3.55
N ALA A 64 -3.39 -9.37 3.15
CA ALA A 64 -3.14 -9.90 1.82
C ALA A 64 -3.86 -9.05 0.77
N GLY A 65 -3.13 -8.51 -0.20
CA GLY A 65 -3.64 -7.54 -1.17
C GLY A 65 -3.48 -6.07 -0.74
N MET A 66 -2.90 -5.79 0.43
CA MET A 66 -2.50 -4.45 0.82
C MET A 66 -1.28 -4.04 -0.03
N LYS A 67 -1.52 -3.17 -1.01
CA LYS A 67 -0.51 -2.65 -1.92
C LYS A 67 -0.13 -1.23 -1.53
N THR A 68 1.15 -0.91 -1.71
CA THR A 68 1.63 0.47 -1.56
C THR A 68 1.32 1.24 -2.83
N PHE A 69 0.44 2.22 -2.71
CA PHE A 69 0.14 3.18 -3.77
C PHE A 69 0.95 4.46 -3.60
N TRP A 70 1.48 4.95 -4.72
CA TRP A 70 2.29 6.15 -4.79
C TRP A 70 1.47 7.29 -5.40
N CYS A 71 1.32 8.40 -4.68
CA CYS A 71 0.65 9.59 -5.18
C CYS A 71 1.66 10.48 -5.89
N VAL A 72 1.44 10.73 -7.17
CA VAL A 72 2.10 11.80 -7.91
C VAL A 72 1.20 13.01 -7.91
N THR A 73 1.73 14.13 -7.43
CA THR A 73 1.08 15.42 -7.56
C THR A 73 1.65 16.15 -8.77
N THR A 74 0.81 16.34 -9.79
CA THR A 74 1.14 17.15 -10.96
C THR A 74 0.52 18.52 -10.81
N THR A 75 1.34 19.56 -10.81
CA THR A 75 0.89 20.95 -10.81
C THR A 75 1.16 21.57 -12.16
N VAL A 76 0.12 22.05 -12.83
CA VAL A 76 0.21 22.80 -14.09
C VAL A 76 -0.06 24.26 -13.78
N HIS A 77 0.88 25.13 -14.13
CA HIS A 77 0.73 26.57 -13.98
C HIS A 77 0.29 27.22 -15.30
N ASP A 78 -0.46 28.32 -15.25
CA ASP A 78 -0.94 29.06 -16.43
C ASP A 78 0.19 29.55 -17.36
N ASN A 79 1.42 29.66 -16.85
CA ASN A 79 2.60 30.02 -17.64
C ASN A 79 3.19 28.84 -18.43
N GLY A 80 2.50 27.71 -18.50
CA GLY A 80 2.95 26.49 -19.17
C GLY A 80 3.95 25.65 -18.36
N LYS A 81 4.28 26.05 -17.13
CA LYS A 81 5.18 25.27 -16.28
C LYS A 81 4.43 24.10 -15.66
N VAL A 82 4.83 22.88 -16.02
CA VAL A 82 4.35 21.64 -15.39
C VAL A 82 5.37 21.17 -14.35
N ARG A 83 4.89 20.65 -13.22
CA ARG A 83 5.73 20.04 -12.19
C ARG A 83 5.03 18.82 -11.60
N ALA A 84 5.55 17.64 -11.89
CA ALA A 84 5.15 16.39 -11.25
C ALA A 84 6.13 16.01 -10.15
N THR A 85 5.63 15.53 -9.00
CA THR A 85 6.46 14.98 -7.93
C THR A 85 5.70 13.94 -7.12
N ILE A 86 6.39 12.91 -6.64
CA ILE A 86 5.81 11.94 -5.71
C ILE A 86 5.69 12.63 -4.34
N THR A 87 4.47 12.82 -3.87
CA THR A 87 4.20 13.57 -2.62
C THR A 87 3.77 12.67 -1.47
N ASN A 88 3.21 11.49 -1.76
CA ASN A 88 2.65 10.62 -0.73
C ASN A 88 2.78 9.14 -1.12
N CYS A 89 2.78 8.27 -0.10
CA CYS A 89 2.71 6.82 -0.25
C CYS A 89 1.73 6.26 0.78
N ILE A 90 0.73 5.50 0.34
CA ILE A 90 -0.26 4.89 1.24
C ILE A 90 -0.33 3.39 0.98
N GLN A 91 -0.49 2.61 2.03
CA GLN A 91 -0.76 1.18 1.92
C GLN A 91 -2.27 0.98 1.98
N ALA A 92 -2.87 0.45 0.91
CA ALA A 92 -4.30 0.21 0.82
C ALA A 92 -4.60 -1.09 0.07
N VAL A 93 -5.75 -1.70 0.37
CA VAL A 93 -6.20 -2.92 -0.35
C VAL A 93 -6.76 -2.56 -1.72
N LYS A 94 -7.39 -1.39 -1.84
CA LYS A 94 -7.95 -0.87 -3.07
C LYS A 94 -7.21 0.40 -3.46
N LYS A 95 -6.95 0.56 -4.77
CA LYS A 95 -6.39 1.79 -5.33
C LYS A 95 -7.26 2.99 -4.90
N PRO A 96 -6.67 4.00 -4.22
CA PRO A 96 -7.38 5.24 -3.92
C PRO A 96 -7.81 5.97 -5.21
N GLU A 97 -8.91 6.72 -5.12
CA GLU A 97 -9.41 7.49 -6.25
C GLU A 97 -8.45 8.64 -6.60
N ASN A 98 -8.28 8.88 -7.90
CA ASN A 98 -7.52 10.04 -8.36
C ASN A 98 -8.34 11.31 -8.11
N GLU A 99 -7.64 12.38 -7.73
CA GLU A 99 -8.27 13.64 -7.39
C GLU A 99 -7.64 14.75 -8.22
N SER A 100 -8.47 15.54 -8.91
CA SER A 100 -8.03 16.79 -9.53
C SER A 100 -8.61 17.99 -8.77
N LYS A 101 -7.79 19.02 -8.63
CA LYS A 101 -8.14 20.28 -7.99
C LYS A 101 -7.71 21.43 -8.89
N GLU A 102 -8.69 22.07 -9.50
CA GLU A 102 -8.50 23.32 -10.23
C GLU A 102 -8.42 24.46 -9.21
N LEU A 103 -7.30 25.17 -9.17
CA LEU A 103 -7.13 26.36 -8.35
C LEU A 103 -7.10 27.62 -9.24
N ARG A 104 -7.24 28.77 -8.60
CA ARG A 104 -7.36 30.08 -9.27
C ARG A 104 -6.24 30.43 -10.27
N ASN A 105 -5.08 29.78 -10.18
CA ASN A 105 -3.89 30.06 -10.99
C ASN A 105 -3.01 28.83 -11.28
N LYS A 106 -3.55 27.62 -11.07
CA LYS A 106 -2.87 26.35 -11.28
C LYS A 106 -3.84 25.19 -11.14
N ASP A 107 -3.59 24.12 -11.89
CA ASP A 107 -4.31 22.86 -11.75
C ASP A 107 -3.42 21.85 -11.04
N VAL A 108 -3.98 21.16 -10.05
CA VAL A 108 -3.28 20.17 -9.24
C VAL A 108 -3.96 18.83 -9.40
N TYR A 109 -3.25 17.85 -9.95
CA TYR A 109 -3.70 16.49 -10.14
C TYR A 109 -3.01 15.58 -9.14
N HIS A 110 -3.74 14.65 -8.54
CA HIS A 110 -3.27 13.61 -7.64
C HIS A 110 -3.55 12.27 -8.29
N ASP A 111 -2.53 11.72 -8.94
CA ASP A 111 -2.59 10.45 -9.62
C ASP A 111 -1.94 9.38 -8.75
N TRP A 112 -2.70 8.33 -8.44
CA TRP A 112 -2.21 7.21 -7.66
C TRP A 112 -1.72 6.09 -8.58
N PHE A 113 -0.55 5.55 -8.29
CA PHE A 113 0.09 4.47 -9.04
C PHE A 113 0.31 3.25 -8.16
N GLY A 114 0.22 2.06 -8.75
CA GLY A 114 0.36 0.79 -8.01
C GLY A 114 1.82 0.37 -7.77
N SER A 115 2.77 1.04 -8.42
CA SER A 115 4.19 0.75 -8.37
C SER A 115 4.99 2.06 -8.33
N LYS A 116 6.12 2.04 -7.62
CA LYS A 116 7.02 3.19 -7.55
C LYS A 116 7.59 3.54 -8.91
N GLU A 117 7.99 2.54 -9.69
CA GLU A 117 8.55 2.72 -11.03
C GLU A 117 7.57 3.41 -11.98
N GLU A 118 6.29 3.04 -11.91
CA GLU A 118 5.22 3.67 -12.70
C GLU A 118 5.04 5.16 -12.32
N ALA A 119 5.10 5.47 -11.02
CA ALA A 119 5.05 6.84 -10.51
C ALA A 119 6.27 7.67 -10.93
N ASP A 120 7.49 7.12 -10.82
CA ASP A 120 8.73 7.78 -11.23
C ASP A 120 8.73 8.04 -12.75
N GLN A 121 8.28 7.08 -13.56
CA GLN A 121 8.16 7.23 -15.01
C GLN A 121 7.19 8.35 -15.38
N PHE A 122 6.05 8.45 -14.70
CA PHE A 122 5.09 9.53 -14.91
C PHE A 122 5.66 10.90 -14.54
N VAL A 123 6.43 10.98 -13.44
CA VAL A 123 7.14 12.19 -13.04
C VAL A 123 8.18 12.60 -14.08
N GLU A 124 8.88 11.65 -14.67
CA GLU A 124 9.89 11.91 -15.71
C GLU A 124 9.26 12.35 -17.03
N ASP A 125 8.17 11.72 -17.46
CA ASP A 125 7.41 12.11 -18.64
C ASP A 125 6.90 13.56 -18.52
N ALA A 126 6.30 13.90 -17.39
CA ALA A 126 5.80 15.25 -17.10
C ALA A 126 6.90 16.33 -16.97
N LYS A 127 8.18 15.94 -16.78
CA LYS A 127 9.30 16.88 -16.82
C LYS A 127 9.83 17.12 -18.24
N ASN A 128 9.62 16.16 -19.14
CA ASN A 128 10.11 16.20 -20.52
C ASN A 128 9.04 16.68 -21.52
N ALA A 129 7.79 16.87 -21.08
CA ALA A 129 6.68 17.46 -21.83
C ALA A 129 6.74 18.99 -21.87
#